data_AF-A0A384K285-F1
#
_entry.id   AF-A0A384K285-F1
#
_cell.length_a   1.000
_cell.length_b   1.000
_cell.length_c   1.000
_cell.angle_alpha   90.00
_cell.angle_beta   90.00
_cell.angle_gamma   90.00
#
_symmetry.space_group_name_H-M   'P 1'
#
loop_
_entity.id
_entity.type
_entity.pdbx_description
1 polymer ?
#
loop_
_entity_poly.entity_id
_entity_poly.type
_entity_poly.pdbx_seq_one_letter_code
_entity_poly.pdbx_strand_id
1 'polypeptide(L)'
;MDEFTANAFANRDDPIPVIRLDPTDDLDDDVEDANGVSKKEGTRERLRRHKSELKENFKKAHSKASETSASVQDRLLEKLLQQVIPIEDLGENGKDATITAPNFVERPAFNITTMSNNFRRFNARIGVVFVFQAKVIRLLSWKQWSHTLSFLAVYTFVCLDPYLLTVLPLAVLLLAILIPSFIARHPAPPTTITTDSFTYSTTGPPIAPAPVVKPVKELSKDFFRNMRDLQNCMEDFSRLHDTVIALISPSTNFSNEPLSSTLFLFLVVTAAFMFIASHLMPWRFIFLTIGWTITSLGHPTIQRQMITTHTAVVQPRAKPLQTSLETFISHDIILDSSPETREVEIFELQKLSRAGEWEHWVFSSSPYDPMSSMRIETERPIGCRFFEDVKSPRGWEWSEKKWALDLWSREWVEERIITGVEVETEGERWVYDIRYEGQEEDPVGVMDTGSSSNVGSVRGKKGVPVSWEEASEVDGAGRRGEWRRRRWVRMVKRKWENHEAEVEDEKK
;
A
#
# COMPACT_ATOMS: atom_id res chain seq x y z
N MET A 1 -6.77 39.64 30.75
CA MET A 1 -7.41 38.34 31.01
C MET A 1 -7.16 37.29 29.92
N ASP A 2 -6.70 37.65 28.71
CA ASP A 2 -6.34 36.67 27.65
C ASP A 2 -4.94 36.04 27.81
N GLU A 3 -4.13 36.47 28.79
CA GLU A 3 -2.73 36.03 28.92
C GLU A 3 -2.55 34.61 29.45
N PHE A 4 -3.47 34.09 30.27
CA PHE A 4 -3.30 32.77 30.90
C PHE A 4 -3.60 31.58 29.96
N THR A 5 -4.30 31.81 28.85
CA THR A 5 -4.58 30.79 27.82
C THR A 5 -3.75 30.99 26.55
N ALA A 6 -2.97 32.07 26.46
CA ALA A 6 -2.24 32.47 25.25
C ALA A 6 -1.17 31.47 24.78
N ASN A 7 -0.64 30.63 25.68
CA ASN A 7 0.42 29.65 25.39
C ASN A 7 -0.12 28.24 25.05
N ALA A 8 -1.43 28.04 25.04
CA ALA A 8 -2.02 26.71 24.85
C ALA A 8 -2.23 26.34 23.37
N PHE A 9 -2.25 27.32 22.47
CA PHE A 9 -2.86 27.15 21.14
C PHE A 9 -1.90 27.13 19.95
N ALA A 10 -0.67 27.60 20.13
CA ALA A 10 0.36 27.54 19.11
C ALA A 10 1.72 27.53 19.80
N ASN A 11 2.68 26.80 19.23
CA ASN A 11 4.05 26.85 19.70
C ASN A 11 4.60 28.26 19.39
N ARG A 12 4.73 29.10 20.42
CA ARG A 12 5.27 30.45 20.30
C ARG A 12 6.75 30.52 20.69
N ASP A 13 7.29 29.41 21.19
CA ASP A 13 8.69 29.23 21.54
C ASP A 13 9.51 28.91 20.27
N ASP A 14 10.67 28.27 20.44
CA ASP A 14 11.56 27.86 19.35
C ASP A 14 10.82 26.96 18.34
N PRO A 15 11.14 27.07 17.03
CA PRO A 15 10.56 26.20 16.02
C PRO A 15 10.86 24.73 16.33
N ILE A 16 9.92 23.85 15.99
CA ILE A 16 10.09 22.41 16.15
C ILE A 16 11.24 21.98 15.24
N PRO A 17 12.27 21.29 15.77
CA PRO A 17 13.38 20.80 14.95
C PRO A 17 12.88 19.76 13.94
N VAL A 18 13.36 19.85 12.71
CA VAL A 18 13.09 18.90 11.62
C VAL A 18 13.89 17.62 11.86
N ILE A 19 13.30 16.47 11.56
CA ILE A 19 13.98 15.17 11.69
C ILE A 19 14.95 15.02 10.51
N ARG A 20 16.25 15.01 10.81
CA ARG A 20 17.32 14.72 9.84
C ARG A 20 17.89 13.35 10.12
N LEU A 21 17.73 12.43 9.17
CA LEU A 21 18.16 11.04 9.30
C LEU A 21 19.52 10.79 8.63
N ASP A 22 19.87 11.56 7.59
CA ASP A 22 21.15 11.45 6.89
C ASP A 22 22.13 12.58 7.23
N PRO A 23 23.38 12.27 7.65
CA PRO A 23 24.44 13.28 7.84
C PRO A 23 25.01 13.83 6.53
N THR A 24 24.70 13.21 5.38
CA THR A 24 25.25 13.57 4.06
C THR A 24 24.45 14.68 3.36
N ASP A 25 23.24 14.96 3.84
CA ASP A 25 22.35 16.02 3.33
C ASP A 25 22.88 17.45 3.62
N ASP A 26 23.94 17.56 4.43
CA ASP A 26 24.61 18.84 4.73
C ASP A 26 25.52 19.34 3.58
N LEU A 27 25.66 18.61 2.47
CA LEU A 27 26.57 18.96 1.36
C LEU A 27 25.87 19.36 0.04
N ASP A 28 24.60 19.01 -0.15
CA ASP A 28 23.94 19.22 -1.45
C ASP A 28 23.19 20.57 -1.54
N ASP A 29 22.83 21.19 -0.41
CA ASP A 29 22.12 22.48 -0.38
C ASP A 29 23.04 23.71 -0.58
N ASP A 30 24.37 23.56 -0.47
CA ASP A 30 25.33 24.69 -0.48
C ASP A 30 26.08 24.89 -1.82
N VAL A 31 25.80 24.10 -2.88
CA VAL A 31 26.65 24.07 -4.10
C VAL A 31 26.02 24.70 -5.36
N GLU A 32 24.73 25.08 -5.37
CA GLU A 32 24.07 25.50 -6.61
C GLU A 32 24.09 27.01 -6.99
N ASP A 33 24.85 27.88 -6.32
CA ASP A 33 24.78 29.33 -6.61
C ASP A 33 26.13 30.02 -6.91
N ALA A 34 26.96 29.37 -7.73
CA ALA A 34 28.22 29.96 -8.17
C ALA A 34 28.53 29.72 -9.66
N ASN A 35 27.63 30.08 -10.59
CA ASN A 35 28.02 30.39 -11.98
C ASN A 35 26.92 31.14 -12.75
N GLY A 36 26.91 32.47 -12.68
CA GLY A 36 26.05 33.33 -13.49
C GLY A 36 26.68 34.71 -13.73
N VAL A 37 27.35 34.88 -14.87
CA VAL A 37 28.00 36.13 -15.29
C VAL A 37 26.98 37.26 -15.44
N SER A 38 27.11 38.31 -14.63
CA SER A 38 26.22 39.48 -14.60
C SER A 38 26.56 40.50 -15.70
N LYS A 39 25.63 40.74 -16.63
CA LYS A 39 25.54 41.99 -17.40
C LYS A 39 24.73 43.01 -16.59
N LYS A 40 25.36 44.15 -16.28
CA LYS A 40 24.77 45.27 -15.54
C LYS A 40 23.69 45.98 -16.37
N GLU A 41 22.43 45.70 -16.08
CA GLU A 41 21.31 46.62 -16.31
C GLU A 41 20.75 47.09 -14.96
N GLY A 42 20.46 48.39 -14.86
CA GLY A 42 20.20 49.08 -13.60
C GLY A 42 18.92 48.63 -12.90
N THR A 43 19.08 48.05 -11.72
CA THR A 43 18.04 47.59 -10.76
C THR A 43 16.95 48.65 -10.47
N ARG A 44 17.26 49.92 -10.70
CA ARG A 44 16.39 51.06 -10.39
C ARG A 44 15.28 51.31 -11.43
N GLU A 45 15.47 50.91 -12.68
CA GLU A 45 14.41 51.01 -13.72
C GLU A 45 13.41 49.86 -13.64
N ARG A 46 13.89 48.66 -13.31
CA ARG A 46 13.03 47.46 -13.13
C ARG A 46 12.06 47.64 -11.96
N LEU A 47 12.53 48.22 -10.86
CA LEU A 47 11.68 48.54 -9.69
C LEU A 47 10.62 49.60 -10.02
N ARG A 48 10.95 50.56 -10.90
CA ARG A 48 10.04 51.65 -11.25
C ARG A 48 8.92 51.19 -12.19
N ARG A 49 9.23 50.32 -13.16
CA ARG A 49 8.22 49.66 -14.02
C ARG A 49 7.31 48.72 -13.22
N HIS A 50 7.89 47.91 -12.33
CA HIS A 50 7.10 47.01 -11.49
C HIS A 50 6.17 47.79 -10.54
N LYS A 51 6.61 48.93 -10.01
CA LYS A 51 5.76 49.80 -9.16
C LYS A 51 4.63 50.49 -9.94
N SER A 52 4.85 50.86 -11.21
CA SER A 52 3.78 51.44 -12.05
C SER A 52 2.74 50.40 -12.45
N GLU A 53 3.17 49.19 -12.82
CA GLU A 53 2.25 48.08 -13.19
C GLU A 53 1.43 47.61 -11.98
N LEU A 54 2.05 47.52 -10.80
CA LEU A 54 1.35 47.14 -9.57
C LEU A 54 0.33 48.21 -9.14
N LYS A 55 0.63 49.49 -9.38
CA LYS A 55 -0.29 50.61 -9.10
C LYS A 55 -1.47 50.66 -10.08
N GLU A 56 -1.26 50.33 -11.35
CA GLU A 56 -2.37 50.19 -12.32
C GLU A 56 -3.26 48.98 -12.04
N ASN A 57 -2.65 47.84 -11.66
CA ASN A 57 -3.39 46.63 -11.30
C ASN A 57 -4.20 46.82 -10.00
N PHE A 58 -3.66 47.54 -9.01
CA PHE A 58 -4.41 47.91 -7.81
C PHE A 58 -5.58 48.86 -8.10
N LYS A 59 -5.40 49.79 -9.04
CA LYS A 59 -6.47 50.72 -9.44
C LYS A 59 -7.59 50.02 -10.21
N LYS A 60 -7.27 49.02 -11.05
CA LYS A 60 -8.26 48.15 -11.73
C LYS A 60 -8.98 47.19 -10.75
N ALA A 61 -8.30 46.74 -9.70
CA ALA A 61 -8.91 45.90 -8.66
C ALA A 61 -9.88 46.69 -7.77
N HIS A 62 -9.56 47.96 -7.47
CA HIS A 62 -10.39 48.79 -6.59
C HIS A 62 -11.70 49.25 -7.25
N SER A 63 -11.76 49.38 -8.57
CA SER A 63 -13.00 49.76 -9.30
C SER A 63 -14.02 48.62 -9.44
N LYS A 64 -13.70 47.40 -9.02
CA LYS A 64 -14.56 46.21 -9.14
C LYS A 64 -14.92 45.53 -7.82
N ALA A 65 -14.53 46.14 -6.68
CA ALA A 65 -14.65 45.55 -5.34
C ALA A 65 -15.53 46.40 -4.42
N SER A 66 -16.76 46.68 -4.85
CA SER A 66 -17.84 46.99 -3.91
C SER A 66 -18.71 45.73 -3.82
N GLU A 67 -18.79 45.18 -2.60
CA GLU A 67 -19.55 44.00 -2.17
C GLU A 67 -18.82 42.65 -2.28
N THR A 68 -18.73 41.93 -1.14
CA THR A 68 -18.17 40.59 -0.88
C THR A 68 -16.65 40.44 -0.66
N SER A 69 -16.20 40.82 0.54
CA SER A 69 -14.83 40.63 1.06
C SER A 69 -14.53 39.21 1.58
N ALA A 70 -14.80 38.17 0.81
CA ALA A 70 -14.44 36.78 1.16
C ALA A 70 -13.83 35.94 0.01
N SER A 71 -13.64 36.47 -1.20
CA SER A 71 -13.45 35.64 -2.41
C SER A 71 -12.03 35.64 -3.03
N VAL A 72 -11.13 36.54 -2.64
CA VAL A 72 -9.85 36.70 -3.35
C VAL A 72 -8.79 35.67 -2.91
N GLN A 73 -8.75 35.32 -1.63
CA GLN A 73 -7.78 34.36 -1.08
C GLN A 73 -8.23 32.91 -1.37
N ASP A 74 -9.54 32.65 -1.31
CA ASP A 74 -10.15 31.38 -1.71
C ASP A 74 -9.80 31.03 -3.16
N ARG A 75 -9.85 32.01 -4.06
CA ARG A 75 -9.47 31.83 -5.46
C ARG A 75 -7.98 31.56 -5.67
N LEU A 76 -7.10 32.06 -4.80
CA LEU A 76 -5.66 31.84 -4.93
C LEU A 76 -5.25 30.45 -4.43
N LEU A 77 -5.83 29.98 -3.31
CA LEU A 77 -5.64 28.62 -2.82
C LEU A 77 -6.29 27.59 -3.75
N GLU A 78 -7.47 27.89 -4.27
CA GLU A 78 -8.15 27.05 -5.28
C GLU A 78 -7.31 26.97 -6.57
N LYS A 79 -6.71 28.08 -7.01
CA LYS A 79 -5.85 28.09 -8.21
C LYS A 79 -4.51 27.39 -8.00
N LEU A 80 -3.94 27.45 -6.79
CA LEU A 80 -2.72 26.71 -6.45
C LEU A 80 -2.97 25.20 -6.34
N LEU A 81 -4.11 24.78 -5.77
CA LEU A 81 -4.47 23.36 -5.67
C LEU A 81 -4.92 22.76 -7.02
N GLN A 82 -5.60 23.54 -7.86
CA GLN A 82 -5.95 23.13 -9.23
C GLN A 82 -4.71 22.95 -10.13
N GLN A 83 -3.60 23.62 -9.83
CA GLN A 83 -2.38 23.54 -10.63
C GLN A 83 -1.53 22.28 -10.31
N VAL A 84 -1.80 21.58 -9.21
CA VAL A 84 -0.96 20.49 -8.69
C VAL A 84 -1.57 19.10 -8.95
N ILE A 85 -2.82 18.99 -9.41
CA ILE A 85 -3.49 17.71 -9.65
C ILE A 85 -3.80 17.57 -11.15
N PRO A 86 -3.20 16.61 -11.87
CA PRO A 86 -3.64 16.24 -13.22
C PRO A 86 -5.11 15.83 -13.20
N ILE A 87 -5.90 16.32 -14.15
CA ILE A 87 -7.31 15.97 -14.32
C ILE A 87 -7.36 14.59 -15.00
N GLU A 88 -7.10 13.52 -14.26
CA GLU A 88 -7.32 12.16 -14.73
C GLU A 88 -8.27 11.42 -13.76
N ASP A 89 -9.39 10.98 -14.33
CA ASP A 89 -10.45 10.11 -13.81
C ASP A 89 -11.23 10.54 -12.57
N LEU A 90 -12.14 11.50 -12.80
CA LEU A 90 -13.39 11.65 -12.04
C LEU A 90 -14.59 11.01 -12.76
N GLY A 91 -14.35 10.00 -13.60
CA GLY A 91 -15.38 9.23 -14.30
C GLY A 91 -15.31 7.76 -13.87
N GLU A 92 -16.48 7.17 -13.63
CA GLU A 92 -16.68 5.72 -13.40
C GLU A 92 -16.33 5.20 -11.99
N ASN A 93 -17.26 5.40 -11.05
CA ASN A 93 -17.76 4.29 -10.24
C ASN A 93 -19.00 4.73 -9.45
N GLY A 94 -20.11 4.01 -9.63
CA GLY A 94 -21.31 4.21 -8.80
C GLY A 94 -22.65 4.00 -9.50
N LYS A 95 -22.77 3.02 -10.40
CA LYS A 95 -24.06 2.41 -10.75
C LYS A 95 -23.87 0.91 -10.65
N ASP A 96 -24.18 0.37 -9.47
CA ASP A 96 -24.60 -1.02 -9.19
C ASP A 96 -24.08 -1.48 -7.82
N ALA A 97 -24.85 -1.15 -6.78
CA ALA A 97 -24.81 -1.87 -5.51
C ALA A 97 -26.13 -1.66 -4.75
N THR A 98 -27.22 -2.25 -5.27
CA THR A 98 -28.45 -2.42 -4.51
C THR A 98 -28.27 -3.60 -3.55
N ILE A 99 -27.47 -3.41 -2.50
CA ILE A 99 -27.40 -4.36 -1.38
C ILE A 99 -27.49 -3.53 -0.10
N THR A 100 -28.49 -3.85 0.70
CA THR A 100 -28.78 -3.28 2.02
C THR A 100 -27.59 -3.48 2.96
N ALA A 101 -26.62 -2.56 2.91
CA ALA A 101 -25.54 -2.47 3.87
C ALA A 101 -26.04 -1.70 5.12
N PRO A 102 -25.66 -2.11 6.34
CA PRO A 102 -25.97 -1.33 7.54
C PRO A 102 -25.35 0.07 7.40
N ASN A 103 -25.95 1.09 8.03
CA ASN A 103 -25.61 2.52 7.99
C ASN A 103 -24.11 2.84 8.25
N PHE A 104 -23.21 2.43 7.36
CA PHE A 104 -21.89 2.98 7.24
C PHE A 104 -22.07 4.27 6.45
N VAL A 105 -21.85 5.41 7.11
CA VAL A 105 -21.78 6.70 6.45
C VAL A 105 -20.61 6.62 5.47
N GLU A 106 -20.94 6.40 4.19
CA GLU A 106 -19.97 6.40 3.12
C GLU A 106 -19.27 7.77 3.10
N ARG A 107 -17.94 7.79 3.19
CA ARG A 107 -17.19 9.04 3.25
C ARG A 107 -17.38 9.75 1.91
N PRO A 108 -17.69 11.07 1.90
CA PRO A 108 -17.95 11.78 0.65
C PRO A 108 -16.74 11.71 -0.29
N ALA A 109 -17.02 11.60 -1.59
CA ALA A 109 -16.01 11.59 -2.64
C ALA A 109 -15.11 12.84 -2.57
N PHE A 110 -13.89 12.72 -3.10
CA PHE A 110 -12.89 13.77 -3.02
C PHE A 110 -13.41 15.09 -3.63
N ASN A 111 -13.49 16.13 -2.81
CA ASN A 111 -13.89 17.47 -3.23
C ASN A 111 -12.89 18.49 -2.68
N ILE A 112 -12.21 19.21 -3.58
CA ILE A 112 -11.16 20.19 -3.27
C ILE A 112 -11.67 21.28 -2.31
N THR A 113 -12.90 21.77 -2.50
CA THR A 113 -13.50 22.79 -1.61
C THR A 113 -13.72 22.25 -0.20
N THR A 114 -14.08 20.97 -0.09
CA THR A 114 -14.26 20.27 1.19
C THR A 114 -12.91 20.02 1.86
N MET A 115 -11.89 19.63 1.11
CA MET A 115 -10.51 19.48 1.60
C MET A 115 -9.98 20.80 2.16
N SER A 116 -10.13 21.90 1.44
CA SER A 116 -9.69 23.23 1.90
C SER A 116 -10.40 23.67 3.19
N ASN A 117 -11.73 23.50 3.25
CA ASN A 117 -12.51 23.78 4.46
C ASN A 117 -12.09 22.89 5.64
N ASN A 118 -11.82 21.60 5.40
CA ASN A 118 -11.35 20.68 6.42
C ASN A 118 -9.93 21.01 6.88
N PHE A 119 -9.04 21.36 5.96
CA PHE A 119 -7.67 21.81 6.26
C PHE A 119 -7.66 23.03 7.16
N ARG A 120 -8.48 24.05 6.84
CA ARG A 120 -8.58 25.27 7.67
C ARG A 120 -9.09 24.97 9.08
N ARG A 121 -10.12 24.13 9.19
CA ARG A 121 -10.68 23.64 10.46
C ARG A 121 -9.69 22.80 11.26
N PHE A 122 -8.84 22.03 10.60
CA PHE A 122 -7.78 21.24 11.21
C PHE A 122 -6.64 22.13 11.70
N ASN A 123 -6.10 23.00 10.84
CA ASN A 123 -5.00 23.91 11.16
C ASN A 123 -5.35 24.88 12.32
N ALA A 124 -6.62 25.28 12.43
CA ALA A 124 -7.11 26.10 13.54
C ALA A 124 -7.13 25.38 14.90
N ARG A 125 -7.03 24.05 14.94
CA ARG A 125 -7.13 23.23 16.17
C ARG A 125 -5.84 22.45 16.48
N ILE A 126 -5.05 22.12 15.46
CA ILE A 126 -3.87 21.26 15.60
C ILE A 126 -2.76 21.86 16.48
N GLY A 127 -2.73 23.19 16.67
CA GLY A 127 -1.67 23.85 17.41
C GLY A 127 -1.48 23.37 18.86
N VAL A 128 -2.52 22.83 19.52
CA VAL A 128 -2.38 22.20 20.84
C VAL A 128 -1.47 20.97 20.78
N VAL A 129 -1.56 20.19 19.69
CA VAL A 129 -0.71 19.02 19.44
C VAL A 129 0.73 19.45 19.21
N PHE A 130 0.97 20.52 18.45
CA PHE A 130 2.33 21.05 18.25
C PHE A 130 2.96 21.60 19.55
N VAL A 131 2.16 22.24 20.42
CA VAL A 131 2.63 22.63 21.76
C VAL A 131 3.00 21.39 22.60
N PHE A 132 2.20 20.33 22.54
CA PHE A 132 2.51 19.07 23.21
C PHE A 132 3.79 18.43 22.65
N GLN A 133 3.91 18.34 21.33
CA GLN A 133 5.10 17.84 20.63
C GLN A 133 6.36 18.61 21.04
N ALA A 134 6.30 19.95 21.01
CA ALA A 134 7.43 20.80 21.41
C ALA A 134 7.83 20.57 22.88
N LYS A 135 6.86 20.39 23.79
CA LYS A 135 7.13 20.05 25.20
C LYS A 135 7.78 18.67 25.35
N VAL A 136 7.32 17.67 24.59
CA VAL A 136 7.93 16.33 24.58
C VAL A 136 9.35 16.37 24.04
N ILE A 137 9.60 17.07 22.93
CA ILE A 137 10.94 17.24 22.38
C ILE A 137 11.85 17.97 23.36
N ARG A 138 11.36 19.03 24.01
CA ARG A 138 12.11 19.76 25.05
C ARG A 138 12.45 18.88 26.25
N LEU A 139 11.54 17.99 26.62
CA LEU A 139 11.75 16.99 27.65
C LEU A 139 12.84 16.01 27.18
N LEU A 140 12.65 15.29 26.08
CA LEU A 140 13.61 14.28 25.61
C LEU A 140 15.00 14.84 25.27
N SER A 141 15.10 16.12 24.90
CA SER A 141 16.38 16.81 24.63
C SER A 141 17.10 17.37 25.86
N TRP A 142 16.59 17.12 27.08
CA TRP A 142 17.19 17.56 28.35
C TRP A 142 17.37 19.09 28.50
N LYS A 143 16.56 19.91 27.81
CA LYS A 143 16.66 21.39 27.91
C LYS A 143 16.51 21.89 29.34
N GLN A 144 15.67 21.21 30.15
CA GLN A 144 15.52 21.45 31.58
C GLN A 144 15.66 20.13 32.35
N TRP A 145 16.84 19.95 32.95
CA TRP A 145 17.22 18.75 33.72
C TRP A 145 16.23 18.36 34.82
N SER A 146 15.63 19.34 35.51
CA SER A 146 14.67 19.09 36.58
C SER A 146 13.38 18.43 36.05
N HIS A 147 12.92 18.84 34.86
CA HIS A 147 11.69 18.31 34.25
C HIS A 147 11.92 16.91 33.68
N THR A 148 13.07 16.63 33.07
CA THR A 148 13.42 15.29 32.62
C THR A 148 13.59 14.32 33.77
N LEU A 149 14.31 14.72 34.83
CA LEU A 149 14.51 13.86 35.99
C LEU A 149 13.20 13.58 36.73
N SER A 150 12.28 14.56 36.83
CA SER A 150 10.97 14.32 37.44
C SER A 150 10.11 13.38 36.59
N PHE A 151 10.11 13.54 35.26
CA PHE A 151 9.47 12.61 34.34
C PHE A 151 10.04 11.19 34.49
N LEU A 152 11.36 11.06 34.52
CA LEU A 152 12.06 9.78 34.56
C LEU A 152 11.90 9.08 35.92
N ALA A 153 11.75 9.85 37.01
CA ALA A 153 11.38 9.34 38.32
C ALA A 153 9.95 8.77 38.33
N VAL A 154 8.97 9.50 37.75
CA VAL A 154 7.60 9.00 37.59
C VAL A 154 7.57 7.76 36.69
N TYR A 155 8.32 7.78 35.58
CA TYR A 155 8.45 6.64 34.68
C TYR A 155 9.03 5.41 35.40
N THR A 156 10.09 5.61 36.19
CA THR A 156 10.69 4.56 37.02
C THR A 156 9.68 3.95 37.98
N PHE A 157 8.86 4.79 38.64
CA PHE A 157 7.81 4.32 39.53
C PHE A 157 6.76 3.48 38.80
N VAL A 158 6.34 3.89 37.60
CA VAL A 158 5.38 3.14 36.76
C VAL A 158 5.97 1.82 36.25
N CYS A 159 7.23 1.78 35.84
CA CYS A 159 7.88 0.55 35.39
C CYS A 159 8.13 -0.43 36.54
N LEU A 160 8.43 0.08 37.73
CA LEU A 160 8.53 -0.75 38.91
C LEU A 160 7.16 -1.27 39.30
N ASP A 161 6.09 -0.48 39.37
CA ASP A 161 4.76 -1.02 39.71
C ASP A 161 3.75 -0.90 38.54
N PRO A 162 3.64 -1.93 37.67
CA PRO A 162 2.80 -1.85 36.48
C PRO A 162 1.30 -1.73 36.80
N TYR A 163 0.85 -2.08 38.01
CA TYR A 163 -0.56 -1.89 38.40
C TYR A 163 -0.96 -0.41 38.38
N LEU A 164 0.00 0.50 38.58
CA LEU A 164 -0.22 1.94 38.52
C LEU A 164 -0.68 2.41 37.14
N LEU A 165 -0.40 1.67 36.07
CA LEU A 165 -0.83 2.00 34.71
C LEU A 165 -2.36 2.08 34.59
N THR A 166 -3.10 1.31 35.41
CA THR A 166 -4.57 1.37 35.47
C THR A 166 -5.08 2.63 36.17
N VAL A 167 -4.32 3.17 37.13
CA VAL A 167 -4.68 4.37 37.91
C VAL A 167 -4.21 5.64 37.20
N LEU A 168 -3.16 5.55 36.39
CA LEU A 168 -2.56 6.67 35.65
C LEU A 168 -3.56 7.50 34.84
N PRO A 169 -4.49 6.95 34.03
CA PRO A 169 -5.45 7.77 33.29
C PRO A 169 -6.38 8.58 34.22
N LEU A 170 -6.79 8.01 35.36
CA LEU A 170 -7.61 8.72 36.37
C LEU A 170 -6.80 9.82 37.06
N ALA A 171 -5.54 9.54 37.39
CA ALA A 171 -4.63 10.52 37.99
C ALA A 171 -4.35 11.68 37.02
N VAL A 172 -4.16 11.42 35.73
CA VAL A 172 -3.99 12.45 34.70
C VAL A 172 -5.26 13.28 34.54
N LEU A 173 -6.43 12.66 34.50
CA LEU A 173 -7.71 13.38 34.45
C LEU A 173 -7.87 14.34 35.64
N LEU A 174 -7.55 13.88 36.85
CA LEU A 174 -7.64 14.70 38.05
C LEU A 174 -6.57 15.80 38.06
N LEU A 175 -5.29 15.43 37.99
CA LEU A 175 -4.17 16.35 38.21
C LEU A 175 -3.88 17.27 37.04
N ALA A 176 -4.06 16.81 35.79
CA ALA A 176 -3.69 17.58 34.60
C ALA A 176 -4.88 18.28 33.93
N ILE A 177 -6.11 17.80 34.12
CA ILE A 177 -7.30 18.38 33.48
C ILE A 177 -8.20 19.06 34.51
N LEU A 178 -8.70 18.33 35.50
CA LEU A 178 -9.74 18.83 36.41
C LEU A 178 -9.20 19.86 37.40
N ILE A 179 -8.06 19.61 38.05
CA ILE A 179 -7.47 20.55 39.02
C ILE A 179 -7.08 21.88 38.35
N PRO A 180 -6.35 21.91 37.21
CA PRO A 180 -6.03 23.16 36.53
C PRO A 180 -7.29 23.89 36.04
N SER A 181 -8.27 23.14 35.52
CA SER A 181 -9.55 23.73 35.09
C SER A 181 -10.34 24.34 36.25
N PHE A 182 -10.27 23.71 37.43
CA PHE A 182 -10.87 24.22 38.66
C PHE A 182 -10.17 25.50 39.14
N ILE A 183 -8.84 25.52 39.18
CA ILE A 183 -8.04 26.70 39.57
C ILE A 183 -8.27 27.86 38.59
N ALA A 184 -8.35 27.57 37.29
CA ALA A 184 -8.65 28.59 36.27
C ALA A 184 -10.04 29.21 36.46
N ARG A 185 -11.00 28.43 36.99
CA ARG A 185 -12.36 28.89 37.29
C ARG A 185 -12.45 29.66 38.62
N HIS A 186 -11.58 29.33 39.58
CA HIS A 186 -11.50 29.93 40.92
C HIS A 186 -10.08 30.47 41.21
N PRO A 187 -9.65 31.57 40.55
CA PRO A 187 -8.34 32.16 40.80
C PRO A 187 -8.21 32.66 42.25
N ALA A 188 -7.01 32.61 42.81
CA ALA A 188 -6.74 33.17 44.12
C ALA A 188 -7.04 34.69 44.13
N PRO A 189 -7.66 35.23 45.19
CA PRO A 189 -7.92 36.66 45.29
C PRO A 189 -6.59 37.44 45.24
N PRO A 190 -6.56 38.63 44.60
CA PRO A 190 -5.36 39.46 44.54
C PRO A 190 -4.89 39.81 45.95
N THR A 191 -3.59 39.68 46.20
CA THR A 191 -2.99 39.97 47.51
C THR A 191 -3.18 41.44 47.86
N THR A 192 -4.14 41.74 48.74
CA THR A 192 -4.26 43.05 49.39
C THR A 192 -3.37 43.10 50.62
N ILE A 193 -2.64 44.21 50.80
CA ILE A 193 -1.52 44.43 51.73
C ILE A 193 -1.90 44.26 53.23
N THR A 194 -3.17 44.02 53.58
CA THR A 194 -3.68 44.10 54.96
C THR A 194 -4.20 42.79 55.57
N THR A 195 -3.95 41.62 54.97
CA THR A 195 -4.40 40.33 55.55
C THR A 195 -3.28 39.29 55.53
N ASP A 196 -2.68 39.06 56.69
CA ASP A 196 -1.65 38.03 56.97
C ASP A 196 -2.16 36.57 56.92
N SER A 197 -3.40 36.35 56.48
CA SER A 197 -3.98 35.01 56.35
C SER A 197 -4.06 34.59 54.88
N PHE A 198 -3.16 33.71 54.44
CA PHE A 198 -3.22 32.98 53.16
C PHE A 198 -4.38 31.97 53.13
N THR A 199 -5.63 32.42 53.33
CA THR A 199 -6.79 31.55 53.21
C THR A 199 -7.29 31.55 51.77
N TYR A 200 -6.92 30.53 50.99
CA TYR A 200 -7.52 30.24 49.69
C TYR A 200 -8.98 29.81 49.91
N SER A 201 -9.89 30.77 49.92
CA SER A 201 -11.32 30.52 50.11
C SER A 201 -11.98 30.19 48.78
N THR A 202 -12.32 28.91 48.56
CA THR A 202 -13.02 28.43 47.36
C THR A 202 -14.54 28.49 47.50
N THR A 203 -15.05 28.94 48.64
CA THR A 203 -16.49 29.02 48.91
C THR A 203 -17.09 30.26 48.24
N GLY A 204 -17.76 30.06 47.10
CA GLY A 204 -18.47 31.12 46.38
C GLY A 204 -18.89 30.73 44.96
N PRO A 205 -19.74 31.55 44.30
CA PRO A 205 -20.07 31.36 42.89
C PRO A 205 -18.82 31.50 41.99
N PRO A 206 -18.79 30.86 40.81
CA PRO A 206 -17.63 30.89 39.91
C PRO A 206 -17.23 32.31 39.52
N ILE A 207 -15.94 32.64 39.68
CA ILE A 207 -15.40 33.99 39.44
C ILE A 207 -15.03 34.18 37.96
N ALA A 208 -14.57 33.12 37.29
CA ALA A 208 -14.17 33.14 35.88
C ALA A 208 -15.07 32.26 35.01
N PRO A 209 -15.26 32.61 33.72
CA PRO A 209 -15.99 31.76 32.77
C PRO A 209 -15.26 30.44 32.55
N ALA A 210 -16.02 29.39 32.18
CA ALA A 210 -15.45 28.08 31.93
C ALA A 210 -14.38 28.15 30.82
N PRO A 211 -13.19 27.55 31.01
CA PRO A 211 -12.16 27.55 29.98
C PRO A 211 -12.62 26.70 28.79
N VAL A 212 -12.80 27.34 27.64
CA VAL A 212 -13.13 26.67 26.37
C VAL A 212 -11.94 26.83 25.43
N VAL A 213 -11.46 25.72 24.87
CA VAL A 213 -10.43 25.71 23.82
C VAL A 213 -11.06 26.28 22.55
N LYS A 214 -10.89 27.59 22.31
CA LYS A 214 -11.39 28.24 21.10
C LYS A 214 -10.45 27.93 19.93
N PRO A 215 -10.98 27.63 18.72
CA PRO A 215 -10.13 27.50 17.54
C PRO A 215 -9.41 28.82 17.27
N VAL A 216 -8.17 28.72 16.81
CA VAL A 216 -7.34 29.86 16.44
C VAL A 216 -8.04 30.65 15.34
N LYS A 217 -8.01 31.99 15.42
CA LYS A 217 -8.59 32.86 14.39
C LYS A 217 -7.92 32.56 13.04
N GLU A 218 -8.74 32.31 12.02
CA GLU A 218 -8.29 32.14 10.64
C GLU A 218 -7.46 33.38 10.24
N LEU A 219 -6.31 33.18 9.60
CA LEU A 219 -5.34 34.23 9.21
C LEU A 219 -4.57 34.93 10.35
N SER A 220 -4.64 34.44 11.59
CA SER A 220 -3.77 34.96 12.66
C SER A 220 -2.30 34.52 12.50
N LYS A 221 -1.36 35.20 13.17
CA LYS A 221 0.07 34.79 13.19
C LYS A 221 0.26 33.34 13.66
N ASP A 222 -0.55 32.92 14.64
CA ASP A 222 -0.54 31.56 15.17
C ASP A 222 -1.08 30.54 14.15
N PHE A 223 -2.06 30.92 13.32
CA PHE A 223 -2.53 30.08 12.20
C PHE A 223 -1.41 29.80 11.19
N PHE A 224 -0.61 30.81 10.85
CA PHE A 224 0.54 30.63 9.94
C PHE A 224 1.69 29.83 10.56
N ARG A 225 1.91 29.94 11.88
CA ARG A 225 2.88 29.11 12.61
C ARG A 225 2.47 27.64 12.58
N ASN A 226 1.22 27.34 12.90
CA ASN A 226 0.68 25.99 12.81
C ASN A 226 0.77 25.44 11.38
N MET A 227 0.55 26.29 10.36
CA MET A 227 0.67 25.88 8.97
C MET A 227 2.10 25.50 8.59
N ARG A 228 3.10 26.22 9.09
CA ARG A 228 4.52 25.86 8.92
C ARG A 228 4.86 24.55 9.63
N ASP A 229 4.46 24.42 10.89
CA ASP A 229 4.73 23.21 11.68
C ASP A 229 4.06 21.98 11.04
N LEU A 230 2.86 22.15 10.47
CA LEU A 230 2.15 21.13 9.71
C LEU A 230 2.92 20.73 8.44
N GLN A 231 3.43 21.69 7.67
CA GLN A 231 4.26 21.40 6.49
C GLN A 231 5.50 20.58 6.88
N ASN A 232 6.22 20.99 7.92
CA ASN A 232 7.38 20.26 8.40
C ASN A 232 7.02 18.86 8.89
N CYS A 233 5.91 18.70 9.62
CA CYS A 233 5.47 17.38 10.07
C CYS A 233 5.04 16.44 8.93
N MET A 234 4.50 17.00 7.83
CA MET A 234 4.18 16.20 6.63
C MET A 234 5.45 15.66 5.98
N GLU A 235 6.50 16.48 5.91
CA GLU A 235 7.82 16.09 5.39
C GLU A 235 8.55 15.12 6.34
N ASP A 236 8.50 15.35 7.65
CA ASP A 236 9.07 14.44 8.65
C ASP A 236 8.41 13.05 8.56
N PHE A 237 7.09 13.01 8.32
CA PHE A 237 6.35 11.77 8.14
C PHE A 237 6.76 11.02 6.88
N SER A 238 6.86 11.68 5.73
CA SER A 238 7.30 11.04 4.47
C SER A 238 8.71 10.50 4.61
N ARG A 239 9.67 11.29 5.10
CA ARG A 239 11.05 10.86 5.33
C ARG A 239 11.15 9.66 6.26
N LEU A 240 10.41 9.69 7.38
CA LEU A 240 10.38 8.58 8.33
C LEU A 240 9.79 7.32 7.69
N HIS A 241 8.68 7.46 6.98
CA HIS A 241 8.02 6.36 6.29
C HIS A 241 8.95 5.73 5.24
N ASP A 242 9.57 6.53 4.39
CA ASP A 242 10.47 6.05 3.34
C ASP A 242 11.72 5.39 3.92
N THR A 243 12.26 5.92 5.03
CA THR A 243 13.38 5.29 5.75
C THR A 243 12.97 3.96 6.38
N VAL A 244 11.78 3.89 6.98
CA VAL A 244 11.25 2.64 7.56
C VAL A 244 11.04 1.60 6.46
N ILE A 245 10.49 2.00 5.31
CA ILE A 245 10.34 1.10 4.15
C ILE A 245 11.71 0.68 3.62
N ALA A 246 12.67 1.60 3.47
CA ALA A 246 14.01 1.26 2.99
C ALA A 246 14.73 0.27 3.93
N LEU A 247 14.48 0.34 5.24
CA LEU A 247 15.06 -0.58 6.22
C LEU A 247 14.33 -1.94 6.24
N ILE A 248 13.00 -1.93 6.21
CA ILE A 248 12.18 -3.14 6.37
C ILE A 248 12.05 -3.91 5.05
N SER A 249 11.78 -3.21 3.94
CA SER A 249 11.42 -3.81 2.64
C SER A 249 12.46 -4.82 2.13
N PRO A 250 13.77 -4.52 2.08
CA PRO A 250 14.76 -5.50 1.58
C PRO A 250 14.83 -6.77 2.45
N SER A 251 14.50 -6.65 3.73
CA SER A 251 14.56 -7.76 4.68
C SER A 251 13.28 -8.59 4.71
N THR A 252 12.11 -7.99 4.46
CA THR A 252 10.80 -8.67 4.57
C THR A 252 10.16 -9.02 3.23
N ASN A 253 10.56 -8.38 2.13
CA ASN A 253 9.97 -8.59 0.81
C ASN A 253 10.51 -9.83 0.07
N PHE A 254 11.41 -10.61 0.69
CA PHE A 254 12.09 -11.76 0.07
C PHE A 254 12.80 -11.43 -1.25
N SER A 255 13.14 -10.15 -1.49
CA SER A 255 13.91 -9.74 -2.67
C SER A 255 15.28 -10.39 -2.69
N ASN A 256 15.90 -10.54 -1.50
CA ASN A 256 17.06 -11.39 -1.28
C ASN A 256 16.62 -12.63 -0.50
N GLU A 257 16.19 -13.66 -1.21
CA GLU A 257 15.63 -14.88 -0.62
C GLU A 257 16.52 -15.49 0.48
N PRO A 258 17.87 -15.57 0.34
CA PRO A 258 18.73 -16.09 1.39
C PRO A 258 18.73 -15.22 2.66
N LEU A 259 18.78 -13.89 2.52
CA LEU A 259 18.80 -12.96 3.64
C LEU A 259 17.48 -12.97 4.41
N SER A 260 16.35 -12.87 3.69
CA SER A 260 15.02 -12.90 4.28
C SER A 260 14.73 -14.25 4.95
N SER A 261 15.16 -15.35 4.35
CA SER A 261 15.00 -16.70 4.94
C SER A 261 15.86 -16.89 6.20
N THR A 262 17.10 -16.37 6.21
CA THR A 262 17.94 -16.36 7.42
C THR A 262 17.28 -15.61 8.56
N LEU A 263 16.80 -14.40 8.25
CA LEU A 263 16.13 -13.54 9.21
C LEU A 263 14.85 -14.19 9.74
N PHE A 264 14.08 -14.84 8.86
CA PHE A 264 12.90 -15.61 9.26
C PHE A 264 13.27 -16.76 10.23
N LEU A 265 14.26 -17.59 9.90
CA LEU A 265 14.70 -18.68 10.77
C LEU A 265 15.21 -18.16 12.12
N PHE A 266 16.03 -17.11 12.11
CA PHE A 266 16.54 -16.49 13.32
C PHE A 266 15.41 -15.92 14.19
N LEU A 267 14.43 -15.25 13.58
CA LEU A 267 13.25 -14.73 14.29
C LEU A 267 12.40 -15.84 14.87
N VAL A 268 12.17 -16.95 14.15
CA VAL A 268 11.39 -18.09 14.65
C VAL A 268 12.08 -18.76 15.83
N VAL A 269 13.40 -19.01 15.73
CA VAL A 269 14.18 -19.60 16.82
C VAL A 269 14.21 -18.66 18.02
N THR A 270 14.43 -17.36 17.80
CA THR A 270 14.44 -16.36 18.87
C THR A 270 13.07 -16.23 19.52
N ALA A 271 11.98 -16.29 18.76
CA ALA A 271 10.62 -16.26 19.28
C ALA A 271 10.31 -17.51 20.13
N ALA A 272 10.70 -18.70 19.65
CA ALA A 272 10.56 -19.94 20.42
C ALA A 272 11.36 -19.89 21.73
N PHE A 273 12.61 -19.41 21.67
CA PHE A 273 13.44 -19.21 22.85
C PHE A 273 12.83 -18.20 23.82
N MET A 274 12.38 -17.03 23.33
CA MET A 274 11.75 -16.01 24.18
C MET A 274 10.44 -16.49 24.79
N PHE A 275 9.66 -17.31 24.09
CA PHE A 275 8.42 -17.87 24.63
C PHE A 275 8.69 -18.72 25.88
N ILE A 276 9.75 -19.55 25.85
CA ILE A 276 10.17 -20.37 26.99
C ILE A 276 10.81 -19.49 28.08
N ALA A 277 11.70 -18.58 27.69
CA ALA A 277 12.47 -17.72 28.61
C ALA A 277 11.65 -16.55 29.19
N SER A 278 10.44 -16.29 28.70
CA SER A 278 9.62 -15.11 29.06
C SER A 278 9.41 -14.96 30.57
N HIS A 279 9.25 -16.07 31.29
CA HIS A 279 9.03 -16.06 32.73
C HIS A 279 10.31 -15.76 33.55
N LEU A 280 11.50 -15.98 32.99
CA LEU A 280 12.78 -15.59 33.61
C LEU A 280 13.10 -14.11 33.37
N MET A 281 12.48 -13.50 32.36
CA MET A 281 12.83 -12.15 31.94
C MET A 281 12.23 -11.11 32.90
N PRO A 282 13.06 -10.25 33.51
CA PRO A 282 12.59 -9.21 34.41
C PRO A 282 12.00 -8.04 33.62
N TRP A 283 10.80 -8.23 33.05
CA TRP A 283 10.12 -7.25 32.17
C TRP A 283 10.06 -5.84 32.74
N ARG A 284 9.86 -5.71 34.06
CA ARG A 284 9.87 -4.43 34.80
C ARG A 284 11.18 -3.65 34.58
N PHE A 285 12.31 -4.33 34.73
CA PHE A 285 13.63 -3.74 34.56
C PHE A 285 13.96 -3.54 33.09
N ILE A 286 13.53 -4.43 32.20
CA ILE A 286 13.73 -4.28 30.75
C ILE A 286 13.07 -2.99 30.26
N PHE A 287 11.77 -2.79 30.53
CA PHE A 287 11.08 -1.56 30.15
C PHE A 287 11.72 -0.32 30.79
N LEU A 288 12.10 -0.41 32.07
CA LEU A 288 12.82 0.68 32.74
C LEU A 288 14.09 1.04 31.98
N THR A 289 14.96 0.06 31.70
CA THR A 289 16.22 0.31 30.99
C THR A 289 15.97 0.87 29.58
N ILE A 290 14.96 0.40 28.86
CA ILE A 290 14.61 0.92 27.53
C ILE A 290 14.18 2.39 27.60
N GLY A 291 13.30 2.77 28.52
CA GLY A 291 12.88 4.18 28.63
C GLY A 291 14.02 5.09 29.10
N TRP A 292 14.89 4.61 29.99
CA TRP A 292 16.09 5.32 30.40
C TRP A 292 17.09 5.47 29.25
N THR A 293 17.34 4.42 28.46
CA THR A 293 18.27 4.49 27.32
C THR A 293 17.75 5.45 26.26
N ILE A 294 16.49 5.36 25.85
CA ILE A 294 15.87 6.29 24.89
C ILE A 294 15.98 7.74 25.37
N THR A 295 15.63 8.00 26.63
CA THR A 295 15.70 9.36 27.18
C THR A 295 17.16 9.84 27.26
N SER A 296 18.09 8.99 27.70
CA SER A 296 19.51 9.32 27.77
C SER A 296 20.14 9.57 26.41
N LEU A 297 19.69 8.87 25.36
CA LEU A 297 20.17 9.06 23.99
C LEU A 297 19.78 10.45 23.45
N GLY A 298 18.70 11.04 23.96
CA GLY A 298 18.30 12.41 23.67
C GLY A 298 19.21 13.49 24.30
N HIS A 299 20.16 13.12 25.16
CA HIS A 299 21.05 14.08 25.80
C HIS A 299 22.08 14.65 24.81
N PRO A 300 22.25 15.99 24.70
CA PRO A 300 23.08 16.61 23.65
C PRO A 300 24.55 16.16 23.66
N THR A 301 25.13 15.90 24.84
CA THR A 301 26.50 15.39 24.93
C THR A 301 26.59 13.95 24.42
N ILE A 302 25.58 13.12 24.69
CA ILE A 302 25.54 11.73 24.25
C ILE A 302 25.30 11.68 22.74
N GLN A 303 24.40 12.51 22.21
CA GLN A 303 24.19 12.64 20.76
C GLN A 303 25.48 13.01 20.03
N ARG A 304 26.23 14.01 20.53
CA ARG A 304 27.51 14.39 19.94
C ARG A 304 28.53 13.25 19.99
N GLN A 305 28.61 12.54 21.12
CA GLN A 305 29.49 11.37 21.25
C GLN A 305 29.06 10.22 20.34
N MET A 306 27.76 9.97 20.19
CA MET A 306 27.21 8.93 19.32
C MET A 306 27.53 9.23 17.87
N ILE A 307 27.30 10.46 17.40
CA ILE A 307 27.59 10.86 16.02
C ILE A 307 29.09 10.71 15.73
N THR A 308 29.95 11.20 16.63
CA THR A 308 31.41 11.07 16.47
C THR A 308 31.89 9.63 16.51
N THR A 309 31.30 8.78 17.36
CA THR A 309 31.64 7.35 17.43
C THR A 309 31.10 6.59 16.21
N HIS A 310 29.91 6.95 15.73
CA HIS A 310 29.29 6.35 14.57
C HIS A 310 30.12 6.61 13.31
N THR A 311 30.54 7.84 13.08
CA THR A 311 31.38 8.20 11.93
C THR A 311 32.80 7.66 12.05
N ALA A 312 33.42 7.73 13.23
CA ALA A 312 34.82 7.32 13.39
C ALA A 312 35.02 5.80 13.50
N VAL A 313 34.06 5.06 14.07
CA VAL A 313 34.25 3.64 14.43
C VAL A 313 33.23 2.73 13.75
N VAL A 314 31.96 3.11 13.70
CA VAL A 314 30.89 2.24 13.20
C VAL A 314 30.90 2.15 11.68
N GLN A 315 30.91 3.28 10.96
CA GLN A 315 30.95 3.31 9.49
C GLN A 315 32.09 2.47 8.87
N PRO A 316 33.36 2.58 9.32
CA PRO A 316 34.44 1.78 8.73
C PRO A 316 34.33 0.29 9.07
N ARG A 317 33.71 -0.07 10.20
CA ARG A 317 33.52 -1.48 10.62
C ARG A 317 32.25 -2.10 10.06
N ALA A 318 31.24 -1.29 9.70
CA ALA A 318 29.98 -1.77 9.17
C ALA A 318 30.16 -2.46 7.83
N LYS A 319 30.91 -1.86 6.90
CA LYS A 319 31.16 -2.42 5.56
C LYS A 319 31.76 -3.84 5.59
N PRO A 320 32.88 -4.12 6.28
CA PRO A 320 33.44 -5.47 6.32
C PRO A 320 32.53 -6.46 7.06
N LEU A 321 31.78 -6.02 8.08
CA LEU A 321 30.80 -6.88 8.75
C LEU A 321 29.63 -7.23 7.83
N GLN A 322 29.12 -6.28 7.05
CA GLN A 322 28.07 -6.52 6.06
C GLN A 322 28.53 -7.55 5.02
N THR A 323 29.72 -7.36 4.43
CA THR A 323 30.27 -8.32 3.47
C THR A 323 30.50 -9.70 4.10
N SER A 324 30.97 -9.76 5.35
CA SER A 324 31.14 -11.04 6.06
C SER A 324 29.81 -11.74 6.32
N LEU A 325 28.76 -10.98 6.66
CA LEU A 325 27.41 -11.52 6.85
C LEU A 325 26.81 -12.00 5.53
N GLU A 326 26.95 -11.25 4.45
CA GLU A 326 26.50 -11.65 3.10
C GLU A 326 27.23 -12.90 2.61
N THR A 327 28.54 -13.01 2.88
CA THR A 327 29.31 -14.21 2.54
C THR A 327 28.85 -15.42 3.36
N PHE A 328 28.55 -15.23 4.65
CA PHE A 328 28.01 -16.29 5.50
C PHE A 328 26.61 -16.74 5.03
N ILE A 329 25.72 -15.80 4.76
CA ILE A 329 24.35 -16.06 4.29
C ILE A 329 24.35 -16.80 2.96
N SER A 330 25.20 -16.39 2.01
CA SER A 330 25.27 -17.02 0.69
C SER A 330 25.92 -18.40 0.70
N HIS A 331 26.85 -18.67 1.63
CA HIS A 331 27.51 -19.97 1.75
C HIS A 331 26.63 -21.03 2.46
N ASP A 332 25.93 -20.64 3.53
CA ASP A 332 25.25 -21.62 4.40
C ASP A 332 23.81 -21.93 3.96
N ILE A 333 23.19 -21.07 3.13
CA ILE A 333 21.81 -21.26 2.66
C ILE A 333 21.83 -21.49 1.14
N ILE A 334 22.00 -22.75 0.78
CA ILE A 334 21.84 -23.23 -0.60
C ILE A 334 20.33 -23.39 -0.84
N LEU A 335 19.71 -22.37 -1.45
CA LEU A 335 18.32 -22.40 -1.88
C LEU A 335 18.13 -22.80 -3.36
N ASP A 336 19.16 -23.41 -3.97
CA ASP A 336 19.08 -23.99 -5.31
C ASP A 336 18.21 -25.25 -5.32
N SER A 337 16.90 -25.06 -5.14
CA SER A 337 15.94 -26.08 -5.54
C SER A 337 15.99 -26.20 -7.07
N SER A 338 16.03 -27.42 -7.59
CA SER A 338 15.94 -27.64 -9.04
C SER A 338 14.69 -26.94 -9.57
N PRO A 339 14.78 -26.10 -10.63
CA PRO A 339 13.64 -25.36 -11.15
C PRO A 339 12.45 -26.30 -11.34
N GLU A 340 11.29 -25.91 -10.81
CA GLU A 340 10.08 -26.72 -10.95
C GLU A 340 9.85 -26.98 -12.45
N THR A 341 9.77 -28.25 -12.82
CA THR A 341 9.46 -28.67 -14.18
C THR A 341 8.01 -29.09 -14.28
N ARG A 342 7.29 -28.58 -15.27
CA ARG A 342 5.90 -28.96 -15.56
C ARG A 342 5.74 -29.28 -17.03
N GLU A 343 4.76 -30.12 -17.33
CA GLU A 343 4.37 -30.42 -18.70
C GLU A 343 3.33 -29.41 -19.16
N VAL A 344 3.56 -28.79 -20.31
CA VAL A 344 2.55 -27.99 -21.01
C VAL A 344 1.99 -28.84 -22.14
N GLU A 345 0.68 -28.90 -22.22
CA GLU A 345 -0.04 -29.56 -23.28
C GLU A 345 -0.64 -28.56 -24.27
N ILE A 346 -0.77 -28.98 -25.52
CA ILE A 346 -1.50 -28.28 -26.56
C ILE A 346 -2.21 -29.29 -27.46
N PHE A 347 -3.37 -28.92 -27.97
CA PHE A 347 -4.18 -29.78 -28.83
C PHE A 347 -4.11 -29.29 -30.26
N GLU A 348 -3.64 -30.14 -31.15
CA GLU A 348 -3.75 -29.94 -32.60
C GLU A 348 -5.16 -30.31 -33.02
N LEU A 349 -5.92 -29.34 -33.51
CA LEU A 349 -7.28 -29.54 -33.98
C LEU A 349 -7.29 -29.59 -35.50
N GLN A 350 -7.91 -30.65 -36.05
CA GLN A 350 -8.13 -30.78 -37.47
C GLN A 350 -9.62 -31.00 -37.75
N LYS A 351 -10.08 -30.40 -38.84
CA LYS A 351 -11.48 -30.50 -39.29
C LYS A 351 -11.53 -31.28 -40.60
N LEU A 352 -12.53 -32.16 -40.73
CA LEU A 352 -12.82 -32.84 -41.98
C LEU A 352 -13.37 -31.85 -43.00
N SER A 353 -12.68 -31.72 -44.13
CA SER A 353 -13.11 -30.92 -45.26
C SER A 353 -14.27 -31.59 -45.99
N ARG A 354 -15.00 -30.82 -46.81
CA ARG A 354 -16.09 -31.36 -47.65
C ARG A 354 -15.58 -32.36 -48.69
N ALA A 355 -14.28 -32.34 -48.99
CA ALA A 355 -13.61 -33.29 -49.87
C ALA A 355 -13.22 -34.61 -49.18
N GLY A 356 -13.45 -34.75 -47.86
CA GLY A 356 -13.05 -35.92 -47.09
C GLY A 356 -11.59 -35.93 -46.63
N GLU A 357 -10.87 -34.83 -46.82
CA GLU A 357 -9.49 -34.65 -46.36
C GLU A 357 -9.47 -33.94 -44.99
N TRP A 358 -8.52 -34.28 -44.13
CA TRP A 358 -8.35 -33.64 -42.82
C TRP A 358 -7.49 -32.37 -42.96
N GLU A 359 -8.09 -31.22 -42.70
CA GLU A 359 -7.43 -29.92 -42.77
C GLU A 359 -7.00 -29.46 -41.37
N HIS A 360 -5.75 -28.99 -41.26
CA HIS A 360 -5.25 -28.38 -40.03
C HIS A 360 -5.98 -27.06 -39.73
N TRP A 361 -6.55 -26.95 -38.53
CA TRP A 361 -7.33 -25.79 -38.13
C TRP A 361 -6.54 -24.85 -37.22
N VAL A 362 -6.23 -25.29 -36.00
CA VAL A 362 -5.53 -24.48 -34.99
C VAL A 362 -4.93 -25.36 -33.90
N PHE A 363 -3.86 -24.89 -33.27
CA PHE A 363 -3.37 -25.41 -31.99
C PHE A 363 -4.02 -24.65 -30.83
N SER A 364 -4.79 -25.35 -30.00
CA SER A 364 -5.52 -24.75 -28.88
C SER A 364 -5.05 -25.28 -27.53
N SER A 365 -5.20 -24.47 -26.48
CA SER A 365 -4.98 -24.89 -25.10
C SER A 365 -6.09 -25.79 -24.56
N SER A 366 -7.25 -25.84 -25.23
CA SER A 366 -8.35 -26.73 -24.87
C SER A 366 -8.51 -27.85 -25.90
N PRO A 367 -8.98 -29.05 -25.49
CA PRO A 367 -9.24 -30.17 -26.41
C PRO A 367 -10.34 -29.90 -27.44
N TYR A 368 -11.13 -28.84 -27.28
CA TYR A 368 -12.32 -28.55 -28.11
C TYR A 368 -13.22 -29.78 -28.25
N ASP A 369 -13.58 -30.38 -27.11
CA ASP A 369 -14.45 -31.54 -27.03
C ASP A 369 -15.93 -31.18 -27.31
N PRO A 370 -16.78 -32.17 -27.65
CA PRO A 370 -18.21 -31.95 -27.92
C PRO A 370 -18.96 -31.22 -26.79
N MET A 371 -18.47 -31.32 -25.56
CA MET A 371 -19.08 -30.71 -24.36
C MET A 371 -18.35 -29.43 -23.91
N SER A 372 -17.31 -28.99 -24.63
CA SER A 372 -16.61 -27.74 -24.30
C SER A 372 -17.53 -26.53 -24.48
N SER A 373 -17.38 -25.50 -23.65
CA SER A 373 -18.19 -24.27 -23.74
C SER A 373 -18.11 -23.63 -25.12
N MET A 374 -16.90 -23.53 -25.68
CA MET A 374 -16.67 -23.00 -27.03
C MET A 374 -17.43 -23.78 -28.10
N ARG A 375 -17.62 -25.09 -27.90
CA ARG A 375 -18.37 -25.94 -28.82
C ARG A 375 -19.88 -25.76 -28.70
N ILE A 376 -20.37 -25.64 -27.47
CA ILE A 376 -21.79 -25.41 -27.16
C ILE A 376 -22.24 -24.01 -27.64
N GLU A 377 -21.37 -23.02 -27.47
CA GLU A 377 -21.59 -21.63 -27.87
C GLU A 377 -21.34 -21.41 -29.38
N THR A 378 -20.94 -22.46 -30.11
CA THR A 378 -20.59 -22.42 -31.54
C THR A 378 -19.48 -21.41 -31.88
N GLU A 379 -18.63 -21.12 -30.90
CA GLU A 379 -17.47 -20.25 -31.05
C GLU A 379 -16.29 -20.99 -31.69
N ARG A 380 -15.40 -20.22 -32.31
CA ARG A 380 -14.17 -20.77 -32.91
C ARG A 380 -13.14 -21.05 -31.82
N PRO A 381 -12.39 -22.17 -31.92
CA PRO A 381 -11.33 -22.45 -30.96
C PRO A 381 -10.26 -21.37 -31.00
N ILE A 382 -9.87 -20.90 -29.81
CA ILE A 382 -8.84 -19.88 -29.64
C ILE A 382 -7.48 -20.58 -29.64
N GLY A 383 -6.53 -20.08 -30.42
CA GLY A 383 -5.23 -20.72 -30.56
C GLY A 383 -4.35 -20.09 -31.62
N CYS A 384 -3.24 -20.77 -31.95
CA CYS A 384 -2.28 -20.35 -32.96
C CYS A 384 -2.22 -21.31 -34.15
N ARG A 385 -1.66 -20.85 -35.27
CA ARG A 385 -1.59 -21.64 -36.51
C ARG A 385 -0.37 -22.55 -36.59
N PHE A 386 0.73 -22.16 -35.97
CA PHE A 386 1.98 -22.92 -35.98
C PHE A 386 2.47 -23.21 -34.56
N PHE A 387 3.23 -24.30 -34.41
CA PHE A 387 3.88 -24.65 -33.13
C PHE A 387 4.86 -23.58 -32.64
N GLU A 388 5.47 -22.83 -33.57
CA GLU A 388 6.46 -21.79 -33.28
C GLU A 388 5.83 -20.57 -32.59
N ASP A 389 4.53 -20.36 -32.80
CA ASP A 389 3.78 -19.26 -32.17
C ASP A 389 3.42 -19.56 -30.71
N VAL A 390 3.56 -20.81 -30.26
CA VAL A 390 3.23 -21.23 -28.90
C VAL A 390 4.28 -20.72 -27.92
N LYS A 391 3.92 -19.69 -27.17
CA LYS A 391 4.76 -19.13 -26.10
C LYS A 391 4.63 -19.98 -24.85
N SER A 392 5.70 -20.05 -24.07
CA SER A 392 5.64 -20.64 -22.73
C SER A 392 4.67 -19.83 -21.85
N PRO A 393 4.05 -20.46 -20.84
CA PRO A 393 3.23 -19.76 -19.87
C PRO A 393 4.01 -18.64 -19.16
N ARG A 394 3.30 -17.62 -18.65
CA ARG A 394 3.92 -16.49 -17.95
C ARG A 394 4.73 -16.98 -16.75
N GLY A 395 6.01 -16.60 -16.67
CA GLY A 395 6.93 -17.04 -15.61
C GLY A 395 7.59 -18.41 -15.86
N TRP A 396 7.38 -19.00 -17.04
CA TRP A 396 7.95 -20.30 -17.43
C TRP A 396 8.76 -20.17 -18.72
N GLU A 397 9.78 -21.00 -18.86
CA GLU A 397 10.59 -21.13 -20.09
C GLU A 397 10.59 -22.58 -20.57
N TRP A 398 10.74 -22.78 -21.89
CA TRP A 398 10.82 -24.12 -22.45
C TRP A 398 12.09 -24.83 -21.99
N SER A 399 11.94 -25.98 -21.33
CA SER A 399 13.08 -26.83 -20.94
C SER A 399 13.59 -27.63 -22.14
N GLU A 400 12.67 -28.11 -22.97
CA GLU A 400 12.96 -28.92 -24.16
C GLU A 400 12.89 -28.11 -25.45
N LYS A 401 13.56 -28.58 -26.51
CA LYS A 401 13.58 -27.90 -27.82
C LYS A 401 12.42 -28.27 -28.74
N LYS A 402 11.79 -29.43 -28.54
CA LYS A 402 10.80 -29.99 -29.46
C LYS A 402 9.53 -30.37 -28.69
N TRP A 403 8.39 -30.30 -29.39
CA TRP A 403 7.14 -30.89 -28.92
C TRP A 403 7.21 -32.40 -29.07
N ALA A 404 6.76 -33.12 -28.05
CA ALA A 404 6.60 -34.58 -28.07
C ALA A 404 5.13 -34.92 -28.27
N LEU A 405 4.87 -35.95 -29.08
CA LEU A 405 3.55 -36.51 -29.22
C LEU A 405 3.20 -37.30 -27.96
N ASP A 406 2.02 -37.05 -27.39
CA ASP A 406 1.51 -37.87 -26.29
C ASP A 406 1.05 -39.24 -26.81
N LEU A 407 1.65 -40.30 -26.28
CA LEU A 407 1.34 -41.68 -26.65
C LEU A 407 0.14 -42.24 -25.87
N TRP A 408 -0.27 -41.56 -24.79
CA TRP A 408 -1.28 -42.02 -23.85
C TRP A 408 -2.63 -41.33 -24.11
N SER A 409 -3.07 -41.37 -25.37
CA SER A 409 -4.31 -40.75 -25.83
C SER A 409 -5.56 -41.20 -25.06
N ARG A 410 -5.54 -42.44 -24.56
CA ARG A 410 -6.57 -42.98 -23.68
C ARG A 410 -6.60 -42.23 -22.34
N GLU A 411 -5.48 -42.18 -21.64
CA GLU A 411 -5.42 -41.71 -20.24
C GLU A 411 -5.98 -40.31 -20.06
N TRP A 412 -5.64 -39.36 -20.92
CA TRP A 412 -6.14 -37.99 -20.79
C TRP A 412 -7.62 -37.84 -21.19
N VAL A 413 -8.13 -38.73 -22.05
CA VAL A 413 -9.57 -38.79 -22.40
C VAL A 413 -10.36 -39.35 -21.22
N GLU A 414 -9.83 -40.39 -20.55
CA GLU A 414 -10.48 -40.98 -19.36
C GLU A 414 -10.42 -40.05 -18.15
N GLU A 415 -9.27 -39.43 -17.88
CA GLU A 415 -9.06 -38.49 -16.77
C GLU A 415 -10.01 -37.28 -16.86
N ARG A 416 -10.26 -36.80 -18.09
CA ARG A 416 -11.14 -35.65 -18.36
C ARG A 416 -12.59 -36.04 -18.61
N ILE A 417 -12.93 -37.33 -18.57
CA ILE A 417 -14.29 -37.86 -18.76
C ILE A 417 -14.90 -37.34 -20.07
N ILE A 418 -14.13 -37.37 -21.16
CA ILE A 418 -14.59 -36.87 -22.45
C ILE A 418 -15.46 -37.95 -23.11
N THR A 419 -16.73 -37.66 -23.34
CA THR A 419 -17.71 -38.60 -23.90
C THR A 419 -17.97 -38.37 -25.39
N GLY A 420 -18.36 -39.42 -26.12
CA GLY A 420 -18.76 -39.32 -27.53
C GLY A 420 -17.56 -39.20 -28.47
N VAL A 421 -16.49 -39.93 -28.16
CA VAL A 421 -15.18 -39.80 -28.80
C VAL A 421 -14.58 -41.19 -29.02
N GLU A 422 -13.98 -41.41 -30.18
CA GLU A 422 -13.24 -42.62 -30.55
C GLU A 422 -11.74 -42.34 -30.40
N VAL A 423 -11.02 -43.20 -29.66
CA VAL A 423 -9.58 -43.05 -29.41
C VAL A 423 -8.81 -44.02 -30.30
N GLU A 424 -7.92 -43.48 -31.12
CA GLU A 424 -6.97 -44.26 -31.92
C GLU A 424 -5.79 -44.70 -31.04
N THR A 425 -5.67 -46.01 -30.82
CA THR A 425 -4.61 -46.62 -29.99
C THR A 425 -3.42 -47.15 -30.80
N GLU A 426 -3.44 -47.03 -32.13
CA GLU A 426 -2.35 -47.44 -33.01
C GLU A 426 -2.09 -46.35 -34.07
N GLY A 427 -0.82 -46.05 -34.38
CA GLY A 427 -0.47 -44.98 -35.33
C GLY A 427 -0.28 -43.60 -34.69
N GLU A 428 -0.96 -42.58 -35.21
CA GLU A 428 -0.75 -41.16 -34.89
C GLU A 428 -1.51 -40.64 -33.66
N ARG A 429 -2.27 -41.50 -32.99
CA ARG A 429 -2.96 -41.23 -31.71
C ARG A 429 -4.01 -40.13 -31.79
N TRP A 430 -4.76 -40.09 -32.88
CA TRP A 430 -5.87 -39.15 -33.03
C TRP A 430 -7.07 -39.53 -32.16
N VAL A 431 -7.76 -38.51 -31.70
CA VAL A 431 -8.99 -38.64 -30.92
C VAL A 431 -10.11 -38.02 -31.75
N TYR A 432 -11.03 -38.85 -32.24
CA TYR A 432 -12.08 -38.48 -33.20
C TYR A 432 -13.40 -38.25 -32.49
N ASP A 433 -14.16 -37.22 -32.86
CA ASP A 433 -15.56 -37.13 -32.45
C ASP A 433 -16.37 -38.30 -33.03
N ILE A 434 -17.35 -38.83 -32.29
CA ILE A 434 -18.30 -39.82 -32.82
C ILE A 434 -19.54 -39.10 -33.34
N ARG A 435 -19.95 -39.43 -34.56
CA ARG A 435 -21.23 -39.02 -35.13
C ARG A 435 -22.30 -40.06 -34.80
N TYR A 436 -23.27 -39.70 -33.97
CA TYR A 436 -24.43 -40.55 -33.74
C TYR A 436 -25.40 -40.45 -34.93
N GLU A 437 -25.74 -41.59 -35.55
CA GLU A 437 -26.80 -41.66 -36.54
C GLU A 437 -28.14 -41.22 -35.91
N GLY A 438 -28.69 -40.11 -36.41
CA GLY A 438 -29.95 -39.52 -35.93
C GLY A 438 -29.88 -38.02 -35.57
N GLN A 439 -28.71 -37.39 -35.61
CA GLN A 439 -28.57 -35.95 -35.49
C GLN A 439 -28.63 -35.31 -36.89
N GLU A 440 -29.85 -35.20 -37.43
CA GLU A 440 -30.14 -34.26 -38.53
C GLU A 440 -29.97 -32.82 -37.99
N GLU A 441 -29.43 -31.95 -38.84
CA GLU A 441 -29.24 -30.53 -38.58
C GLU A 441 -30.59 -29.83 -38.37
N ASP A 442 -31.06 -29.71 -37.14
CA ASP A 442 -32.13 -28.77 -36.81
C ASP A 442 -31.53 -27.37 -36.59
N PRO A 443 -31.80 -26.37 -37.44
CA PRO A 443 -31.46 -24.99 -37.14
C PRO A 443 -32.32 -24.53 -35.96
N VAL A 444 -31.69 -23.85 -35.00
CA VAL A 444 -32.29 -23.25 -33.82
C VAL A 444 -33.55 -22.45 -34.19
N GLY A 445 -34.71 -23.04 -33.93
CA GLY A 445 -36.03 -22.49 -34.20
C GLY A 445 -36.76 -22.11 -32.91
N VAL A 446 -36.92 -20.82 -32.72
CA VAL A 446 -37.74 -20.06 -31.76
C VAL A 446 -38.85 -20.87 -31.05
N MET A 447 -38.81 -20.83 -29.73
CA MET A 447 -39.88 -21.28 -28.82
C MET A 447 -41.06 -20.32 -28.91
N ASP A 448 -42.22 -20.80 -29.38
CA ASP A 448 -43.47 -20.07 -29.26
C ASP A 448 -44.53 -20.91 -28.53
N THR A 449 -45.26 -20.23 -27.67
CA THR A 449 -46.19 -20.76 -26.68
C THR A 449 -47.57 -21.01 -27.28
N GLY A 450 -48.20 -22.17 -27.02
CA GLY A 450 -49.66 -22.31 -27.22
C GLY A 450 -50.24 -23.72 -27.36
N SER A 451 -50.88 -24.18 -26.28
CA SER A 451 -52.07 -25.05 -26.21
C SER A 451 -52.30 -26.27 -27.13
N SER A 452 -52.39 -27.42 -26.46
CA SER A 452 -53.51 -28.40 -26.45
C SER A 452 -53.18 -29.86 -26.85
N SER A 453 -53.42 -30.73 -25.86
CA SER A 453 -53.85 -32.14 -25.93
C SER A 453 -53.28 -33.05 -27.02
N ASN A 454 -52.40 -34.00 -26.66
CA ASN A 454 -52.81 -35.40 -26.51
C ASN A 454 -51.69 -36.27 -25.94
N VAL A 455 -52.12 -37.31 -25.20
CA VAL A 455 -51.30 -38.33 -24.55
C VAL A 455 -50.55 -39.18 -25.60
N GLY A 456 -49.25 -39.34 -25.42
CA GLY A 456 -48.41 -40.25 -26.21
C GLY A 456 -47.01 -40.39 -25.64
N SER A 457 -46.84 -41.35 -24.72
CA SER A 457 -45.59 -42.01 -24.32
C SER A 457 -44.28 -41.23 -24.50
N VAL A 458 -43.77 -40.67 -23.39
CA VAL A 458 -42.38 -40.24 -23.23
C VAL A 458 -41.45 -41.42 -23.52
N ARG A 459 -40.89 -41.48 -24.73
CA ARG A 459 -39.71 -42.29 -25.03
C ARG A 459 -38.52 -41.43 -24.62
N GLY A 460 -37.96 -41.73 -23.45
CA GLY A 460 -36.86 -40.99 -22.86
C GLY A 460 -35.76 -40.73 -23.88
N LYS A 461 -35.27 -39.48 -23.89
CA LYS A 461 -33.96 -39.15 -24.43
C LYS A 461 -32.97 -40.16 -23.86
N LYS A 462 -32.53 -41.11 -24.68
CA LYS A 462 -31.40 -41.98 -24.33
C LYS A 462 -30.25 -41.03 -24.01
N GLY A 463 -29.80 -41.05 -22.76
CA GLY A 463 -28.53 -40.43 -22.40
C GLY A 463 -27.47 -40.95 -23.37
N VAL A 464 -26.68 -40.03 -23.91
CA VAL A 464 -25.47 -40.35 -24.66
C VAL A 464 -24.67 -41.30 -23.76
N PRO A 465 -24.34 -42.53 -24.20
CA PRO A 465 -23.58 -43.44 -23.37
C PRO A 465 -22.24 -42.80 -23.02
N VAL A 466 -21.86 -42.87 -21.74
CA VAL A 466 -20.55 -42.45 -21.21
C VAL A 466 -19.52 -43.49 -21.63
N SER A 467 -19.23 -43.56 -22.91
CA SER A 467 -18.24 -44.48 -23.46
C SER A 467 -17.47 -43.78 -24.57
N TRP A 468 -16.16 -43.65 -24.37
CA TRP A 468 -15.24 -43.59 -25.49
C TRP A 468 -15.08 -44.99 -26.08
N GLU A 469 -14.93 -45.09 -27.39
CA GLU A 469 -14.76 -46.36 -28.10
C GLU A 469 -13.30 -46.51 -28.55
N GLU A 470 -12.73 -47.72 -28.41
CA GLU A 470 -11.40 -48.04 -28.95
C GLU A 470 -11.53 -48.42 -30.43
N ALA A 471 -10.76 -47.76 -31.29
CA ALA A 471 -10.78 -48.02 -32.73
C ALA A 471 -10.25 -49.43 -33.03
N SER A 472 -11.04 -50.26 -33.74
CA SER A 472 -10.53 -51.45 -34.43
C SER A 472 -10.52 -51.19 -35.94
N GLU A 473 -9.44 -51.57 -36.63
CA GLU A 473 -9.20 -51.29 -38.06
C GLU A 473 -10.32 -51.77 -39.01
N VAL A 474 -11.23 -52.62 -38.51
CA VAL A 474 -12.25 -53.30 -39.33
C VAL A 474 -13.63 -52.62 -39.28
N ASP A 475 -13.98 -51.87 -38.22
CA ASP A 475 -15.35 -51.33 -38.02
C ASP A 475 -15.42 -49.81 -37.72
N GLY A 476 -14.30 -49.13 -37.44
CA GLY A 476 -14.31 -47.74 -36.90
C GLY A 476 -14.45 -46.59 -37.90
N ALA A 477 -14.20 -46.80 -39.20
CA ALA A 477 -14.12 -45.69 -40.16
C ALA A 477 -15.48 -45.00 -40.45
N GLY A 478 -16.61 -45.68 -40.22
CA GLY A 478 -17.93 -45.19 -40.62
C GLY A 478 -18.60 -44.22 -39.64
N ARG A 479 -18.10 -44.08 -38.40
CA ARG A 479 -18.75 -43.31 -37.32
C ARG A 479 -17.99 -42.05 -36.91
N ARG A 480 -16.90 -41.71 -37.60
CA ARG A 480 -16.08 -40.54 -37.30
C ARG A 480 -16.81 -39.25 -37.67
N GLY A 481 -16.81 -38.29 -36.75
CA GLY A 481 -17.38 -36.97 -36.89
C GLY A 481 -16.47 -35.99 -37.63
N GLU A 482 -16.84 -34.71 -37.64
CA GLU A 482 -16.12 -33.68 -38.40
C GLU A 482 -14.80 -33.22 -37.77
N TRP A 483 -14.51 -33.60 -36.52
CA TRP A 483 -13.35 -33.10 -35.78
C TRP A 483 -12.50 -34.23 -35.26
N ARG A 484 -11.19 -34.01 -35.31
CA ARG A 484 -10.19 -34.83 -34.62
C ARG A 484 -9.19 -33.95 -33.91
N ARG A 485 -8.64 -34.47 -32.83
CA ARG A 485 -7.66 -33.78 -31.99
C ARG A 485 -6.51 -34.68 -31.61
N ARG A 486 -5.33 -34.10 -31.46
CA ARG A 486 -4.11 -34.79 -31.03
C ARG A 486 -3.38 -33.96 -29.99
N ARG A 487 -2.98 -34.62 -28.90
CA ARG A 487 -2.31 -33.97 -27.77
C ARG A 487 -0.80 -33.97 -27.97
N TRP A 488 -0.22 -32.79 -27.85
CA TRP A 488 1.22 -32.57 -27.87
C TRP A 488 1.65 -32.05 -26.51
N VAL A 489 2.78 -32.54 -26.01
CA VAL A 489 3.34 -32.14 -24.71
C VAL A 489 4.75 -31.61 -24.87
N ARG A 490 5.12 -30.66 -24.02
CA ARG A 490 6.49 -30.13 -23.96
C ARG A 490 6.79 -29.66 -22.55
N MET A 491 7.98 -29.98 -22.06
CA MET A 491 8.41 -29.57 -20.73
C MET A 491 8.75 -28.08 -20.66
N VAL A 492 8.23 -27.43 -19.62
CA VAL A 492 8.65 -26.11 -19.17
C VAL A 492 9.35 -26.21 -17.83
N LYS A 493 10.31 -25.31 -17.60
CA LYS A 493 10.91 -25.07 -16.29
C LYS A 493 10.55 -23.67 -15.84
N ARG A 494 10.39 -23.49 -14.53
CA ARG A 494 10.10 -22.17 -13.96
C ARG A 494 11.28 -21.24 -14.27
N LYS A 495 10.99 -20.08 -14.86
CA LYS A 495 12.02 -19.08 -15.16
C LYS A 495 12.55 -18.53 -13.84
N TRP A 496 13.86 -18.49 -13.68
CA TRP A 496 14.49 -17.80 -12.56
C TRP A 496 14.43 -16.30 -12.84
N GLU A 497 13.69 -15.56 -12.03
CA GLU A 497 13.54 -14.11 -12.17
C GLU A 497 14.74 -13.43 -11.50
N ASN A 498 15.90 -13.46 -12.16
CA ASN A 498 17.02 -12.62 -11.77
C ASN A 498 16.73 -11.19 -12.21
N HIS A 499 16.33 -10.33 -11.27
CA HIS A 499 16.11 -8.89 -11.48
C HIS A 499 17.36 -8.13 -11.99
N GLU A 500 18.55 -8.76 -12.02
CA GLU A 500 19.76 -8.15 -12.59
C GLU A 500 19.75 -8.09 -14.13
N ALA A 501 18.96 -8.91 -14.82
CA ALA A 501 18.98 -9.00 -16.29
C ALA A 501 18.10 -7.97 -17.00
N GLU A 502 17.09 -7.39 -16.35
CA GLU A 502 16.18 -6.43 -17.01
C GLU A 502 16.80 -5.04 -17.25
N VAL A 503 17.86 -4.68 -16.51
CA VAL A 503 18.52 -3.37 -16.66
C VAL A 503 19.43 -3.31 -17.92
N GLU A 504 19.88 -4.45 -18.44
CA GLU A 504 20.66 -4.49 -19.69
C GLU A 504 19.79 -4.51 -20.96
N ASP A 505 18.59 -5.10 -20.91
CA ASP A 505 17.72 -5.21 -22.08
C ASP A 505 16.89 -3.95 -22.36
N GLU A 506 16.62 -3.09 -21.37
CA GLU A 506 16.01 -1.76 -21.62
C GLU A 506 17.00 -0.73 -22.20
N LYS A 507 18.31 -1.05 -22.25
CA LYS A 507 19.35 -0.18 -22.83
C LYS A 507 19.79 -0.57 -24.25
N LYS A 508 19.15 -1.54 -24.89
CA LYS A 508 19.47 -1.95 -26.27
C LYS A 508 18.40 -1.62 -27.29
#